data_AF-A0A444V1E8-F1
#
_entry.id   AF-A0A444V1E8-F1
#
_cell.length_a   1.000
_cell.length_b   1.000
_cell.length_c   1.000
_cell.angle_alpha   90.00
_cell.angle_beta   90.00
_cell.angle_gamma   90.00
#
_symmetry.space_group_name_H-M   'P 1'
#
loop_
_entity.id
_entity.type
_entity.pdbx_description
1 polymer ?
#
loop_
_entity_poly.entity_id
_entity_poly.type
_entity_poly.pdbx_seq_one_letter_code
_entity_poly.pdbx_strand_id
1 'polypeptide(L)'
;PNLDLPMLDQGTEIFKTLHYLSNLIHSIKNPLGTHHNPARICRDLKDCEQRMSDGTYWIDPNLGCSSDTIEVTCNFTSGGQTCLKPVSVSKLEFGVGRVQMNFLHLLSSEAVQHIIIHCLNVPVWKYGKSDKPAKNAVKFKSWNGQTIEAGGQNLPDIIKDDCRV
;
A
#
# COMPACT_ATOMS: atom_id res chain seq x y z
N PRO A 1 24.12 -60.78 17.05
CA PRO A 1 24.85 -59.50 16.84
C PRO A 1 24.31 -58.80 15.57
N ASN A 2 23.95 -57.52 15.73
CA ASN A 2 23.44 -56.55 14.76
C ASN A 2 22.12 -56.87 14.04
N LEU A 3 21.04 -56.33 14.61
CA LEU A 3 19.82 -55.94 13.89
C LEU A 3 20.17 -54.78 12.96
N ASP A 4 19.95 -54.94 11.66
CA ASP A 4 19.94 -53.85 10.69
C ASP A 4 18.90 -52.80 11.07
N LEU A 5 19.34 -51.65 11.57
CA LEU A 5 18.50 -50.45 11.70
C LEU A 5 19.29 -49.14 11.45
N PRO A 6 19.62 -48.81 10.18
CA PRO A 6 19.84 -47.41 9.81
C PRO A 6 19.12 -46.97 8.51
N MET A 7 18.12 -47.72 8.01
CA MET A 7 17.43 -47.40 6.74
C MET A 7 16.10 -46.65 6.90
N LEU A 8 15.46 -46.69 8.08
CA LEU A 8 14.19 -46.01 8.32
C LEU A 8 14.35 -44.49 8.52
N ASP A 9 15.49 -44.08 9.10
CA ASP A 9 15.81 -42.70 9.43
C ASP A 9 16.06 -41.86 8.15
N GLN A 10 16.85 -42.42 7.22
CA GLN A 10 17.21 -41.75 5.98
C GLN A 10 16.00 -41.52 5.04
N GLY A 11 15.09 -42.49 4.96
CA GLY A 11 13.82 -42.32 4.24
C GLY A 11 12.94 -41.24 4.88
N THR A 12 12.86 -41.21 6.21
CA THR A 12 12.09 -40.22 6.96
C THR A 12 12.62 -38.79 6.73
N GLU A 13 13.93 -38.60 6.72
CA GLU A 13 14.57 -37.29 6.43
C GLU A 13 14.32 -36.81 4.99
N ILE A 14 14.33 -37.72 4.01
CA ILE A 14 13.98 -37.38 2.62
C ILE A 14 12.52 -36.90 2.53
N PHE A 15 11.59 -37.62 3.18
CA PHE A 15 10.18 -37.21 3.20
C PHE A 15 9.96 -35.86 3.89
N LYS A 16 10.67 -35.59 5.01
CA LYS A 16 10.64 -34.28 5.67
C LYS A 16 11.10 -33.16 4.74
N THR A 17 12.18 -33.39 4.00
CA THR A 17 12.72 -32.40 3.05
C THR A 17 11.76 -32.16 1.89
N LEU A 18 11.19 -33.22 1.29
CA LEU A 18 10.19 -33.08 0.22
C LEU A 18 8.95 -32.32 0.68
N HIS A 19 8.45 -32.62 1.88
CA HIS A 19 7.31 -31.91 2.45
C HIS A 19 7.64 -30.44 2.73
N TYR A 20 8.83 -30.14 3.25
CA TYR A 20 9.31 -28.77 3.42
C TYR A 20 9.37 -28.01 2.09
N LEU A 21 9.97 -28.59 1.06
CA LEU A 21 10.06 -27.98 -0.27
C LEU A 21 8.69 -27.76 -0.90
N SER A 22 7.76 -28.71 -0.74
CA SER A 22 6.38 -28.57 -1.20
C SER A 22 5.68 -27.38 -0.53
N ASN A 23 5.80 -27.26 0.79
CA ASN A 23 5.25 -26.13 1.54
C ASN A 23 5.91 -24.81 1.18
N LEU A 24 7.22 -24.80 0.95
CA LEU A 24 7.94 -23.61 0.52
C LEU A 24 7.44 -23.12 -0.85
N ILE A 25 7.29 -24.03 -1.81
CA ILE A 25 6.75 -23.70 -3.14
C ILE A 25 5.31 -23.20 -3.01
N HIS A 26 4.48 -23.84 -2.19
CA HIS A 26 3.11 -23.39 -1.95
C HIS A 26 3.08 -21.98 -1.35
N SER A 27 3.95 -21.71 -0.38
CA SER A 27 4.07 -20.40 0.28
C SER A 27 4.52 -19.28 -0.67
N ILE A 28 5.38 -19.59 -1.65
CA ILE A 28 5.81 -18.64 -2.70
C ILE A 28 4.66 -18.36 -3.68
N LYS A 29 3.87 -19.38 -4.02
CA LYS A 29 2.72 -19.24 -4.92
C LYS A 29 1.56 -18.48 -4.28
N ASN A 30 1.35 -18.69 -2.99
CA ASN A 30 0.23 -18.12 -2.22
C ASN A 30 0.79 -17.37 -1.00
N PRO A 31 1.32 -16.15 -1.18
CA PRO A 31 1.83 -15.36 -0.08
C PRO A 31 0.73 -15.02 0.91
N LEU A 32 1.07 -14.93 2.20
CA LEU A 32 0.10 -14.64 3.27
C LEU A 32 -0.01 -13.13 3.59
N GLY A 33 0.87 -12.30 3.04
CA GLY A 33 0.95 -10.88 3.34
C GLY A 33 1.50 -10.59 4.75
N THR A 34 2.36 -11.46 5.27
CA THR A 34 3.08 -11.24 6.54
C THR A 34 4.47 -10.66 6.27
N HIS A 35 5.13 -10.09 7.28
CA HIS A 35 6.49 -9.54 7.10
C HIS A 35 7.48 -10.59 6.55
N HIS A 36 7.31 -11.87 6.89
CA HIS A 36 8.19 -12.95 6.40
C HIS A 36 7.75 -13.54 5.06
N ASN A 37 6.49 -13.34 4.66
CA ASN A 37 5.93 -13.81 3.41
C ASN A 37 5.01 -12.73 2.81
N PRO A 38 5.58 -11.61 2.38
CA PRO A 38 4.83 -10.47 1.85
C PRO A 38 4.21 -10.82 0.50
N ALA A 39 3.07 -10.21 0.20
CA ALA A 39 2.50 -10.28 -1.15
C ALA A 39 3.07 -9.15 -2.03
N ARG A 40 2.91 -9.20 -3.35
CA ARG A 40 3.38 -8.09 -4.20
C ARG A 40 2.57 -6.81 -4.00
N ILE A 41 1.24 -6.92 -4.04
CA ILE A 41 0.26 -5.86 -3.73
C ILE A 41 -1.00 -6.47 -3.12
N CYS A 42 -1.86 -5.66 -2.49
CA CYS A 42 -3.11 -6.13 -1.88
C CYS A 42 -4.04 -6.82 -2.88
N ARG A 43 -4.07 -6.37 -4.13
CA ARG A 43 -4.88 -7.01 -5.18
C ARG A 43 -4.43 -8.45 -5.46
N ASP A 44 -3.13 -8.68 -5.56
CA ASP A 44 -2.58 -10.03 -5.77
C ASP A 44 -2.90 -10.94 -4.58
N LEU A 45 -2.81 -10.41 -3.36
CA LEU A 45 -3.18 -11.12 -2.14
C LEU A 45 -4.69 -11.49 -2.10
N LYS A 46 -5.54 -10.60 -2.60
CA LYS A 46 -6.99 -10.84 -2.73
C LYS A 46 -7.31 -11.95 -3.72
N ASP A 47 -6.56 -12.02 -4.81
CA ASP A 47 -6.81 -12.93 -5.92
C ASP A 47 -6.16 -14.32 -5.71
N CYS A 48 -5.50 -14.54 -4.56
CA CYS A 48 -5.02 -15.85 -4.11
C CYS A 48 -6.18 -16.77 -3.63
N GLU A 49 -5.87 -18.04 -3.36
CA GLU A 49 -6.86 -19.07 -3.01
C GLU A 49 -7.61 -18.83 -1.67
N GLN A 50 -7.04 -18.01 -0.78
CA GLN A 50 -7.56 -17.83 0.58
C GLN A 50 -8.49 -16.61 0.66
N ARG A 51 -9.57 -16.74 1.44
CA ARG A 51 -10.46 -15.61 1.72
C ARG A 51 -9.77 -14.65 2.70
N MET A 52 -9.42 -13.47 2.21
CA MET A 52 -8.78 -12.42 3.00
C MET A 52 -9.81 -11.43 3.58
N SER A 53 -9.48 -10.80 4.70
CA SER A 53 -10.30 -9.78 5.39
C SER A 53 -9.57 -8.45 5.43
N ASP A 54 -10.29 -7.33 5.31
CA ASP A 54 -9.68 -6.01 5.36
C ASP A 54 -8.79 -5.84 6.61
N GLY A 55 -7.61 -5.25 6.44
CA GLY A 55 -6.65 -5.17 7.53
C GLY A 55 -5.26 -4.70 7.14
N THR A 56 -4.34 -4.80 8.09
CA THR A 56 -2.93 -4.46 7.89
C THR A 56 -2.16 -5.68 7.39
N TYR A 57 -1.37 -5.49 6.34
CA TYR A 57 -0.57 -6.53 5.68
C TYR A 57 0.79 -5.97 5.27
N TRP A 58 1.71 -6.86 4.93
CA TRP A 58 3.02 -6.54 4.39
C TRP A 58 3.06 -6.89 2.91
N ILE A 59 3.59 -5.95 2.13
CA ILE A 59 3.78 -6.13 0.68
C ILE A 59 5.19 -5.79 0.23
N ASP A 60 5.58 -6.35 -0.90
CA ASP A 60 6.85 -6.13 -1.59
C ASP A 60 6.64 -5.82 -3.09
N PRO A 61 6.29 -4.57 -3.45
CA PRO A 61 5.98 -4.20 -4.83
C PRO A 61 7.11 -4.41 -5.85
N ASN A 62 8.35 -4.08 -5.45
CA ASN A 62 9.52 -4.21 -6.33
C ASN A 62 9.97 -5.66 -6.52
N LEU A 63 9.55 -6.55 -5.61
CA LEU A 63 10.04 -7.91 -5.48
C LEU A 63 11.56 -7.95 -5.23
N GLY A 64 12.03 -9.03 -4.60
CA GLY A 64 13.45 -9.29 -4.42
C GLY A 64 13.78 -9.56 -2.97
N CYS A 65 14.67 -8.75 -2.39
CA CYS A 65 15.03 -8.90 -0.99
C CYS A 65 13.91 -8.33 -0.11
N SER A 66 13.21 -9.17 0.63
CA SER A 66 12.06 -8.76 1.46
C SER A 66 12.45 -7.93 2.69
N SER A 67 13.65 -7.36 2.76
CA SER A 67 14.08 -6.51 3.88
C SER A 67 13.56 -5.08 3.79
N ASP A 68 13.10 -4.65 2.61
CA ASP A 68 12.49 -3.33 2.36
C ASP A 68 10.97 -3.41 2.12
N THR A 69 10.34 -4.49 2.60
CA THR A 69 8.87 -4.64 2.58
C THR A 69 8.19 -3.50 3.31
N ILE A 70 6.99 -3.16 2.87
CA ILE A 70 6.21 -2.07 3.43
C ILE A 70 4.92 -2.56 4.06
N GLU A 71 4.58 -1.99 5.21
CA GLU A 71 3.28 -2.21 5.86
C GLU A 71 2.21 -1.33 5.20
N VAL A 72 1.08 -1.94 4.85
CA VAL A 72 -0.04 -1.29 4.17
C VAL A 72 -1.36 -1.73 4.77
N THR A 73 -2.41 -0.95 4.54
CA THR A 73 -3.78 -1.41 4.79
C THR A 73 -4.37 -1.92 3.48
N CYS A 74 -4.74 -3.19 3.44
CA CYS A 74 -5.46 -3.78 2.32
C CYS A 74 -6.96 -3.66 2.56
N ASN A 75 -7.65 -3.08 1.58
CA ASN A 75 -9.10 -3.05 1.54
C ASN A 75 -9.60 -3.99 0.43
N PHE A 76 -9.90 -5.23 0.80
CA PHE A 76 -10.40 -6.27 -0.09
C PHE A 76 -11.87 -6.09 -0.42
N THR A 77 -12.65 -5.47 0.47
CA THR A 77 -14.05 -5.09 0.17
C THR A 77 -14.14 -4.05 -0.94
N SER A 78 -13.16 -3.16 -1.05
CA SER A 78 -12.97 -2.20 -2.16
C SER A 78 -12.14 -2.76 -3.32
N GLY A 79 -12.17 -4.07 -3.55
CA GLY A 79 -11.52 -4.68 -4.72
C GLY A 79 -10.02 -4.93 -4.59
N GLY A 80 -9.44 -4.82 -3.39
CA GLY A 80 -8.02 -5.08 -3.13
C GLY A 80 -7.14 -3.85 -3.20
N GLN A 81 -7.66 -2.69 -2.80
CA GLN A 81 -6.91 -1.44 -2.74
C GLN A 81 -5.74 -1.55 -1.74
N THR A 82 -4.58 -1.04 -2.16
CA THR A 82 -3.40 -0.88 -1.32
C THR A 82 -3.37 0.54 -0.76
N CYS A 83 -3.59 0.71 0.54
CA CYS A 83 -3.63 2.02 1.19
C CYS A 83 -2.39 2.26 2.05
N LEU A 84 -1.65 3.32 1.73
CA LEU A 84 -0.51 3.80 2.51
C LEU A 84 -0.99 4.80 3.57
N LYS A 85 -0.50 4.66 4.81
CA LYS A 85 -0.75 5.63 5.87
C LYS A 85 0.39 6.64 5.91
N PRO A 86 0.09 7.94 6.12
CA PRO A 86 1.14 8.91 6.34
C PRO A 86 1.86 8.63 7.67
N VAL A 87 3.14 9.02 7.76
CA VAL A 87 3.99 8.91 8.97
C VAL A 87 3.37 9.64 10.16
N SER A 88 2.62 10.71 9.89
CA SER A 88 1.85 11.47 10.86
C SER A 88 0.62 12.07 10.18
N VAL A 89 -0.48 12.21 10.91
CA VAL A 89 -1.70 12.91 10.45
C VAL A 89 -1.43 14.37 10.04
N SER A 90 -0.31 14.96 10.47
CA SER A 90 0.10 16.33 10.14
C SER A 90 1.15 16.43 9.03
N LYS A 91 1.63 15.30 8.49
CA LYS A 91 2.68 15.27 7.45
C LYS A 91 2.19 14.54 6.20
N LEU A 92 2.45 15.13 5.04
CA LEU A 92 2.21 14.49 3.72
C LEU A 92 3.42 13.63 3.32
N GLU A 93 3.85 12.74 4.21
CA GLU A 93 4.99 11.84 4.04
C GLU A 93 4.54 10.43 4.43
N PHE A 94 4.91 9.40 3.65
CA PHE A 94 4.40 8.02 3.83
C PHE A 94 5.45 7.02 4.32
N GLY A 95 6.72 7.43 4.49
CA GLY A 95 7.77 6.51 4.94
C GLY A 95 8.12 5.39 3.94
N VAL A 96 7.60 5.45 2.71
CA VAL A 96 7.85 4.46 1.66
C VAL A 96 9.00 4.94 0.76
N GLY A 97 9.97 4.07 0.54
CA GLY A 97 11.10 4.35 -0.35
C GLY A 97 10.68 4.60 -1.79
N ARG A 98 11.46 5.40 -2.53
CA ARG A 98 11.17 5.77 -3.94
C ARG A 98 10.97 4.55 -4.83
N VAL A 99 11.77 3.49 -4.65
CA VAL A 99 11.69 2.28 -5.47
C VAL A 99 10.33 1.60 -5.26
N GLN A 100 9.95 1.33 -4.01
CA GLN A 100 8.67 0.70 -3.70
C GLN A 100 7.48 1.54 -4.19
N MET A 101 7.53 2.86 -4.01
CA MET A 101 6.48 3.76 -4.51
C MET A 101 6.36 3.75 -6.04
N ASN A 102 7.49 3.70 -6.76
CA ASN A 102 7.46 3.61 -8.23
C ASN A 102 6.81 2.32 -8.71
N PHE A 103 7.07 1.19 -8.05
CA PHE A 103 6.41 -0.07 -8.38
C PHE A 103 4.92 -0.04 -8.02
N LEU A 104 4.52 0.58 -6.91
CA LEU A 104 3.09 0.78 -6.61
C LEU A 104 2.39 1.58 -7.71
N HIS A 105 3.00 2.66 -8.21
CA HIS A 105 2.47 3.41 -9.36
C HIS A 105 2.39 2.56 -10.63
N LEU A 106 3.40 1.73 -10.91
CA LEU A 106 3.40 0.85 -12.07
C LEU A 106 2.31 -0.24 -12.00
N LEU A 107 2.01 -0.72 -10.80
CA LEU A 107 1.08 -1.83 -10.56
C LEU A 107 -0.36 -1.38 -10.30
N SER A 108 -0.62 -0.07 -10.34
CA SER A 108 -1.94 0.51 -10.09
C SER A 108 -2.43 1.26 -11.33
N SER A 109 -3.72 1.12 -11.63
CA SER A 109 -4.38 1.88 -12.71
C SER A 109 -4.78 3.29 -12.28
N GLU A 110 -5.02 3.48 -10.98
CA GLU A 110 -5.48 4.73 -10.38
C GLU A 110 -4.93 4.89 -8.97
N ALA A 111 -4.86 6.13 -8.50
CA ALA A 111 -4.49 6.47 -7.14
C ALA A 111 -5.36 7.63 -6.66
N VAL A 112 -5.84 7.52 -5.42
CA VAL A 112 -6.71 8.52 -4.79
C VAL A 112 -6.15 8.86 -3.41
N GLN A 113 -6.12 10.15 -3.09
CA GLN A 113 -5.72 10.64 -1.78
C GLN A 113 -6.72 11.70 -1.32
N HIS A 114 -7.27 11.51 -0.12
CA HIS A 114 -8.15 12.49 0.52
C HIS A 114 -7.33 13.34 1.49
N ILE A 115 -7.43 14.66 1.36
CA ILE A 115 -6.72 15.63 2.22
C ILE A 115 -7.76 16.52 2.89
N ILE A 116 -7.69 16.61 4.21
CA ILE A 116 -8.53 17.49 5.02
C ILE A 116 -7.66 18.63 5.54
N ILE A 117 -8.10 19.86 5.31
CA ILE A 117 -7.42 21.06 5.81
C ILE A 117 -8.29 21.71 6.86
N HIS A 118 -7.78 21.77 8.08
CA HIS A 118 -8.41 22.52 9.15
C HIS A 118 -8.03 23.99 9.05
N CYS A 119 -9.02 24.88 9.17
CA CYS A 119 -8.86 26.33 9.02
C CYS A 119 -9.52 27.06 10.18
N LEU A 120 -8.99 28.23 10.53
CA LEU A 120 -9.59 29.16 11.49
C LEU A 120 -9.41 30.58 10.96
N ASN A 121 -10.52 31.25 10.62
CA ASN A 121 -10.53 32.63 10.11
C ASN A 121 -9.64 32.86 8.87
N VAL A 122 -9.40 31.83 8.07
CA VAL A 122 -8.57 31.92 6.86
C VAL A 122 -9.19 31.12 5.69
N PRO A 123 -9.27 31.71 4.49
CA PRO A 123 -9.71 30.99 3.30
C PRO A 123 -8.64 30.03 2.78
N VAL A 124 -9.05 28.79 2.52
CA VAL A 124 -8.15 27.71 2.04
C VAL A 124 -8.15 27.60 0.51
N TRP A 125 -9.30 27.75 -0.13
CA TRP A 125 -9.44 27.54 -1.57
C TRP A 125 -10.09 28.73 -2.28
N LYS A 126 -11.36 29.03 -1.96
CA LYS A 126 -12.11 30.20 -2.47
C LYS A 126 -12.28 31.27 -1.40
N TYR A 127 -12.50 32.52 -1.83
CA TYR A 127 -12.71 33.67 -0.95
C TYR A 127 -14.19 34.03 -0.80
N GLY A 128 -14.70 34.07 0.44
CA GLY A 128 -16.09 34.36 0.77
C GLY A 128 -17.11 33.60 -0.10
N LYS A 129 -18.17 34.29 -0.50
CA LYS A 129 -19.18 33.73 -1.45
C LYS A 129 -18.75 33.81 -2.92
N SER A 130 -17.57 34.33 -3.22
CA SER A 130 -17.11 34.47 -4.60
C SER A 130 -16.53 33.15 -5.10
N ASP A 131 -16.68 32.87 -6.40
CA ASP A 131 -15.98 31.76 -7.04
C ASP A 131 -14.51 32.05 -7.34
N LYS A 132 -13.98 33.18 -6.86
CA LYS A 132 -12.59 33.57 -7.08
C LYS A 132 -11.64 32.82 -6.13
N PRO A 133 -10.46 32.40 -6.61
CA PRO A 133 -9.40 31.88 -5.77
C PRO A 133 -9.04 32.84 -4.62
N ALA A 134 -8.80 32.29 -3.44
CA ALA A 134 -8.24 33.07 -2.34
C ALA A 134 -6.81 33.52 -2.66
N LYS A 135 -6.42 34.73 -2.21
CA LYS A 135 -5.06 35.26 -2.42
C LYS A 135 -3.97 34.32 -1.90
N ASN A 136 -4.25 33.65 -0.78
CA ASN A 136 -3.35 32.69 -0.12
C ASN A 136 -3.90 31.25 -0.24
N ALA A 137 -4.58 30.94 -1.36
CA ALA A 137 -5.10 29.60 -1.58
C ALA A 137 -3.98 28.56 -1.53
N VAL A 138 -4.29 27.41 -0.95
CA VAL A 138 -3.35 26.29 -0.86
C VAL A 138 -3.01 25.77 -2.25
N LYS A 139 -1.79 25.25 -2.38
CA LYS A 139 -1.28 24.62 -3.60
C LYS A 139 -0.75 23.25 -3.26
N PHE A 140 -1.03 22.27 -4.08
CA PHE A 140 -0.55 20.90 -3.89
C PHE A 140 0.48 20.58 -4.96
N LYS A 141 1.66 20.11 -4.55
CA LYS A 141 2.64 19.56 -5.48
C LYS A 141 2.43 18.06 -5.56
N SER A 142 2.07 17.57 -6.74
CA SER A 142 1.90 16.15 -7.02
C SER A 142 3.25 15.45 -7.22
N TRP A 143 3.23 14.11 -7.23
CA TRP A 143 4.43 13.28 -7.35
C TRP A 143 5.22 13.52 -8.65
N ASN A 144 4.54 13.82 -9.75
CA ASN A 144 5.18 14.12 -11.04
C ASN A 144 5.72 15.56 -11.12
N GLY A 145 5.63 16.33 -10.04
CA GLY A 145 6.09 17.71 -9.96
C GLY A 145 5.07 18.76 -10.41
N GLN A 146 3.93 18.38 -10.96
CA GLN A 146 2.86 19.33 -11.31
C GLN A 146 2.23 19.93 -10.06
N THR A 147 1.91 21.22 -10.15
CA THR A 147 1.22 21.97 -9.08
C THR A 147 -0.27 22.06 -9.40
N ILE A 148 -1.09 21.67 -8.42
CA ILE A 148 -2.54 21.82 -8.41
C ILE A 148 -2.88 23.06 -7.58
N GLU A 149 -3.58 24.02 -8.17
CA GLU A 149 -3.94 25.28 -7.54
C GLU A 149 -5.32 25.78 -8.00
N ALA A 150 -5.94 26.62 -7.18
CA ALA A 150 -7.26 27.16 -7.47
C ALA A 150 -7.26 27.99 -8.77
N GLY A 151 -8.14 27.62 -9.72
CA GLY A 151 -8.21 28.23 -11.05
C GLY A 151 -7.26 27.63 -12.09
N GLY A 152 -6.48 26.61 -11.73
CA GLY A 152 -5.66 25.85 -12.67
C GLY A 152 -6.46 24.87 -13.53
N GLN A 153 -5.78 24.18 -14.45
CA GLN A 153 -6.40 23.19 -15.35
C GLN A 153 -6.73 21.87 -14.65
N ASN A 154 -5.88 21.45 -13.72
CA ASN A 154 -6.08 20.24 -12.91
C ASN A 154 -6.61 20.66 -11.55
N LEU A 155 -7.90 20.42 -11.32
CA LEU A 155 -8.56 20.74 -10.07
C LEU A 155 -8.82 19.46 -9.27
N PRO A 156 -8.66 19.50 -7.94
CA PRO A 156 -9.09 18.39 -7.09
C PRO A 156 -10.61 18.34 -7.04
N ASP A 157 -11.16 17.17 -6.70
CA ASP A 157 -12.56 17.07 -6.30
C ASP A 157 -12.74 17.63 -4.87
N ILE A 158 -13.59 18.64 -4.73
CA ILE A 158 -13.81 19.35 -3.46
C ILE A 158 -15.12 18.85 -2.87
N ILE A 159 -15.00 17.87 -1.98
CA ILE A 159 -16.15 17.26 -1.29
C ILE A 159 -16.89 18.30 -0.43
N LYS A 160 -16.13 19.16 0.28
CA LYS A 160 -16.69 20.20 1.16
C LYS A 160 -15.69 21.33 1.38
N ASP A 161 -16.18 22.58 1.43
CA ASP A 161 -15.36 23.78 1.70
C ASP A 161 -16.11 24.73 2.66
N ASP A 162 -15.86 24.55 3.95
CA ASP A 162 -16.39 25.39 5.03
C ASP A 162 -15.42 26.51 5.45
N CYS A 163 -14.30 26.66 4.74
CA CYS A 163 -13.25 27.63 5.05
C CYS A 163 -13.48 28.98 4.34
N ARG A 164 -14.64 29.21 3.75
CA ARG A 164 -14.95 30.41 2.96
C ARG A 164 -15.26 31.60 3.86
N VAL A 165 -14.21 32.26 4.36
CA VAL A 165 -14.28 33.52 5.13
C VAL A 165 -14.31 34.72 4.19
#